data_AF-A0A3M1EPA6-F1
#
_entry.id   AF-A0A3M1EPA6-F1
#
_cell.length_a   1.000
_cell.length_b   1.000
_cell.length_c   1.000
_cell.angle_alpha   90.00
_cell.angle_beta   90.00
_cell.angle_gamma   90.00
#
_symmetry.space_group_name_H-M   'P 1'
#
loop_
_entity.id
_entity.type
_entity.pdbx_description
1 polymer ?
#
loop_
_entity_poly.entity_id
_entity_poly.type
_entity_poly.pdbx_seq_one_letter_code
_entity_poly.pdbx_strand_id
1 'polypeptide(L)'
;MFQMLSGQRSSSRGQGLEAEISGLGNVHRHTVAQTQVSQFVIDNRLGELHAGEVECLCLCRQMAIPILLTDDLAVRETAKRLGLIPVGSLGIVVRAYQVGEIHLEDAERHLMDLYDISSLFVTRAIVELAVEQLHSSDE
;
A
#
# COMPACT_ATOMS: atom_id res chain seq x y z
N MET A 1 -24.65 32.16 -23.14
CA MET A 1 -25.64 31.17 -22.66
C MET A 1 -25.50 29.93 -23.52
N PHE A 2 -24.76 28.93 -23.05
CA PHE A 2 -24.77 27.57 -23.60
C PHE A 2 -24.47 26.64 -22.42
N GLN A 3 -25.52 25.98 -21.94
CA GLN A 3 -25.45 24.90 -20.97
C GLN A 3 -25.09 23.63 -21.73
N MET A 4 -24.03 22.94 -21.31
CA MET A 4 -23.72 21.60 -21.79
C MET A 4 -24.02 20.62 -20.65
N LEU A 5 -25.09 19.86 -20.83
CA LEU A 5 -25.40 18.67 -20.02
C LEU A 5 -24.62 17.48 -20.58
N SER A 6 -23.83 16.82 -19.73
CA SER A 6 -23.61 15.36 -19.70
C SER A 6 -22.47 15.08 -18.70
N GLY A 7 -22.53 14.09 -17.82
CA GLY A 7 -23.55 13.10 -17.54
C GLY A 7 -23.39 12.61 -16.12
N GLN A 8 -24.51 12.24 -15.50
CA GLN A 8 -24.48 11.51 -14.25
C GLN A 8 -23.87 10.14 -14.49
N ARG A 9 -22.68 9.89 -13.95
CA ARG A 9 -22.29 8.54 -13.55
C ARG A 9 -22.82 8.31 -12.15
N SER A 10 -23.93 7.60 -12.06
CA SER A 10 -24.36 6.93 -10.84
C SER A 10 -23.27 5.94 -10.41
N SER A 11 -22.42 6.33 -9.46
CA SER A 11 -21.66 5.37 -8.66
C SER A 11 -22.06 5.56 -7.20
N SER A 12 -23.20 4.98 -6.84
CA SER A 12 -23.67 4.90 -5.45
C SER A 12 -22.70 4.13 -4.54
N ARG A 13 -21.74 3.38 -5.11
CA ARG A 13 -20.66 2.70 -4.35
C ARG A 13 -19.52 3.63 -3.93
N GLY A 14 -19.21 4.69 -4.69
CA GLY A 14 -18.07 5.57 -4.40
C GLY A 14 -18.30 6.50 -3.20
N GLN A 15 -19.50 7.09 -3.11
CA GLN A 15 -19.81 8.04 -2.03
C GLN A 15 -20.01 7.36 -0.66
N GLY A 16 -20.53 6.13 -0.64
CA GLY A 16 -20.68 5.36 0.59
C GLY A 16 -19.34 4.93 1.19
N LEU A 17 -18.42 4.46 0.33
CA LEU A 17 -17.08 4.05 0.76
C LEU A 17 -16.25 5.24 1.25
N GLU A 18 -16.39 6.41 0.63
CA GLU A 18 -15.69 7.63 1.06
C GLU A 18 -16.15 8.09 2.46
N ALA A 19 -17.45 8.00 2.75
CA ALA A 19 -17.99 8.31 4.08
C ALA A 19 -17.53 7.29 5.14
N GLU A 20 -17.47 6.01 4.77
CA GLU A 20 -17.02 4.92 5.65
C GLU A 20 -15.53 5.05 6.00
N ILE A 21 -14.68 5.28 4.99
CA ILE A 21 -13.23 5.50 5.19
C ILE A 21 -12.97 6.76 6.01
N SER A 22 -13.73 7.84 5.77
CA SER A 22 -13.59 9.09 6.53
C SER A 22 -14.01 8.96 8.00
N GLY A 23 -14.80 7.93 8.33
CA GLY A 23 -15.20 7.60 9.71
C GLY A 23 -14.16 6.80 10.49
N LEU A 24 -13.14 6.26 9.81
CA LEU A 24 -12.07 5.48 10.47
C LEU A 24 -11.06 6.43 11.13
N GLY A 25 -10.89 6.31 12.45
CA GLY A 25 -10.00 7.17 13.24
C GLY A 25 -8.50 7.00 12.95
N ASN A 26 -8.13 5.98 12.19
CA ASN A 26 -6.76 5.66 11.78
C ASN A 26 -6.49 5.92 10.29
N VAL A 27 -7.40 6.61 9.59
CA VAL A 27 -7.20 7.01 8.20
C VAL A 27 -7.01 8.52 8.12
N HIS A 28 -5.90 8.93 7.49
CA HIS A 28 -5.58 10.32 7.27
C HIS A 28 -5.54 10.61 5.76
N ARG A 29 -6.20 11.70 5.35
CA ARG A 29 -6.15 12.18 3.97
C ARG A 29 -5.04 13.22 3.84
N HIS A 30 -4.19 13.02 2.85
CA HIS A 30 -3.15 13.96 2.49
C HIS A 30 -3.36 14.47 1.06
N THR A 31 -2.85 15.67 0.81
CA THR A 31 -2.87 16.29 -0.52
C THR A 31 -1.45 16.70 -0.86
N VAL A 32 -1.04 16.42 -2.09
CA VAL A 32 0.26 16.83 -2.63
C VAL A 32 0.02 17.73 -3.83
N ALA A 33 0.77 18.82 -3.94
CA ALA A 33 0.61 19.72 -5.08
C ALA A 33 1.20 19.07 -6.34
N GLN A 34 0.51 19.18 -7.47
CA GLN A 34 0.97 18.61 -8.74
C GLN A 34 2.38 19.07 -9.13
N THR A 35 2.74 20.33 -8.82
CA THR A 35 4.08 20.87 -9.06
C THR A 35 5.16 20.15 -8.26
N GLN A 36 4.87 19.75 -7.02
CA GLN A 36 5.77 18.96 -6.19
C GLN A 36 5.92 17.54 -6.74
N VAL A 37 4.82 16.92 -7.18
CA VAL A 37 4.84 15.60 -7.82
C VAL A 37 5.69 15.63 -9.09
N SER A 38 5.46 16.60 -9.97
CA SER A 38 6.23 16.76 -11.21
C SER A 38 7.72 16.97 -10.94
N GLN A 39 8.08 17.80 -9.96
CA GLN A 39 9.48 17.98 -9.57
C GLN A 39 10.07 16.66 -9.03
N PHE A 40 9.32 15.94 -8.20
CA PHE A 40 9.74 14.66 -7.66
C PHE A 40 10.02 13.60 -8.74
N VAL A 41 9.18 13.55 -9.79
CA VAL A 41 9.42 12.67 -10.96
C VAL A 41 10.74 12.99 -11.64
N ILE A 42 11.04 14.27 -11.85
CA ILE A 42 12.27 14.72 -12.51
C ILE A 42 13.48 14.37 -11.65
N ASP A 43 13.46 14.75 -10.38
CA ASP A 43 14.58 14.57 -9.44
C ASP A 43 14.95 13.08 -9.27
N ASN A 44 13.95 12.19 -9.31
CA ASN A 44 14.12 10.77 -9.04
C ASN A 44 14.00 9.87 -10.28
N ARG A 45 13.84 10.47 -11.48
CA ARG A 45 13.72 9.78 -12.77
C ARG A 45 12.62 8.72 -12.81
N LEU A 46 11.41 9.09 -12.40
CA LEU A 46 10.26 8.17 -12.23
C LEU A 46 9.30 8.14 -13.43
N GLY A 47 9.80 8.37 -14.64
CA GLY A 47 8.95 8.54 -15.84
C GLY A 47 8.16 7.29 -16.27
N GLU A 48 8.46 6.13 -15.70
CA GLU A 48 7.82 4.84 -16.02
C GLU A 48 6.69 4.49 -15.04
N LEU A 49 6.58 5.20 -13.92
CA LEU A 49 5.54 4.93 -12.91
C LEU A 49 4.25 5.69 -13.20
N HIS A 50 3.13 5.11 -12.80
CA HIS A 50 1.82 5.75 -12.91
C HIS A 50 1.65 6.89 -11.90
N ALA A 51 0.77 7.85 -12.23
CA ALA A 51 0.60 9.07 -11.43
C ALA A 51 0.31 8.78 -9.94
N GLY A 52 -0.59 7.85 -9.63
CA GLY A 52 -0.92 7.50 -8.24
C GLY A 52 0.25 6.88 -7.48
N GLU A 53 1.12 6.13 -8.14
CA GLU A 53 2.31 5.51 -7.52
C GLU A 53 3.35 6.57 -7.16
N VAL A 54 3.57 7.52 -8.09
CA VAL A 54 4.45 8.66 -7.87
C VAL A 54 3.92 9.53 -6.74
N GLU A 55 2.62 9.80 -6.69
CA GLU A 55 1.98 10.56 -5.61
C GLU A 55 2.21 9.90 -4.25
N CYS A 56 2.02 8.58 -4.14
CA CYS A 56 2.29 7.81 -2.92
C CYS A 56 3.76 7.90 -2.48
N LEU A 57 4.71 7.71 -3.40
CA LEU A 57 6.13 7.83 -3.12
C LEU A 57 6.53 9.26 -2.69
N CYS A 58 5.96 10.26 -3.35
CA CYS A 58 6.18 11.66 -3.04
C CYS A 58 5.68 11.98 -1.62
N LEU A 59 4.47 11.55 -1.28
CA LEU A 59 3.88 11.72 0.05
C LEU A 59 4.71 11.03 1.13
N CYS A 60 5.16 9.79 0.90
CA CYS A 60 6.02 9.09 1.86
C CYS A 60 7.28 9.90 2.19
N ARG A 61 7.92 10.47 1.17
CA ARG A 61 9.13 11.30 1.34
C ARG A 61 8.84 12.62 2.04
N GLN A 62 7.78 13.32 1.65
CA GLN A 62 7.42 14.61 2.25
C GLN A 62 7.05 14.48 3.73
N MET A 63 6.37 13.40 4.09
CA MET A 63 5.88 13.16 5.43
C MET A 63 6.85 12.33 6.30
N ALA A 64 8.00 11.95 5.75
CA ALA A 64 8.95 11.04 6.39
C ALA A 64 8.30 9.71 6.85
N ILE A 65 7.35 9.19 6.08
CA ILE A 65 6.76 7.86 6.28
C ILE A 65 7.70 6.84 5.63
N PRO A 66 8.30 5.92 6.40
CA PRO A 66 9.31 5.01 5.88
C PRO A 66 8.72 3.80 5.14
N ILE A 67 7.43 3.51 5.33
CA ILE A 67 6.76 2.31 4.83
C ILE A 67 5.81 2.67 3.70
N LEU A 68 5.83 1.91 2.62
CA LEU A 68 4.88 2.02 1.51
C LEU A 68 4.19 0.67 1.30
N LEU A 69 2.85 0.64 1.38
CA LEU A 69 2.08 -0.52 0.97
C LEU A 69 1.92 -0.53 -0.55
N THR A 70 2.43 -1.57 -1.21
CA THR A 70 2.33 -1.71 -2.67
C THR A 70 2.44 -3.18 -3.08
N ASP A 71 1.67 -3.59 -4.08
CA ASP A 71 1.81 -4.87 -4.78
C ASP A 71 2.65 -4.74 -6.05
N ASP A 72 2.72 -3.55 -6.65
CA ASP A 72 3.50 -3.31 -7.88
C ASP A 72 5.01 -3.50 -7.70
N LEU A 73 5.64 -4.22 -8.65
CA LEU A 73 7.06 -4.56 -8.63
C LEU A 73 7.97 -3.34 -8.92
N ALA A 74 7.62 -2.52 -9.91
CA ALA A 74 8.41 -1.34 -10.26
C ALA A 74 8.39 -0.29 -9.14
N VAL A 75 7.25 -0.17 -8.45
CA VAL A 75 7.11 0.67 -7.25
C VAL A 75 7.94 0.11 -6.10
N ARG A 76 7.97 -1.22 -5.89
CA ARG A 76 8.84 -1.84 -4.87
C ARG A 76 10.32 -1.52 -5.07
N GLU A 77 10.81 -1.65 -6.29
CA GLU A 77 12.21 -1.37 -6.62
C GLU A 77 12.54 0.12 -6.44
N THR A 78 11.62 0.99 -6.88
CA THR A 78 11.75 2.43 -6.70
C THR A 78 11.72 2.84 -5.23
N ALA A 79 10.81 2.29 -4.43
CA ALA A 79 10.72 2.54 -3.00
C ALA A 79 12.04 2.20 -2.30
N LYS A 80 12.61 1.02 -2.58
CA LYS A 80 13.93 0.62 -2.05
C LYS A 80 15.04 1.59 -2.44
N ARG A 81 15.09 2.02 -3.71
CA ARG A 81 16.06 3.02 -4.19
C ARG A 81 15.94 4.36 -3.47
N LEU A 82 14.73 4.72 -3.03
CA LEU A 82 14.43 5.94 -2.28
C LEU A 82 14.59 5.79 -0.75
N GLY A 83 15.04 4.63 -0.27
CA GLY A 83 15.21 4.33 1.15
C GLY A 83 13.90 4.07 1.90
N LEU A 84 12.83 3.73 1.18
CA LEU A 84 11.55 3.30 1.75
C LEU A 84 11.50 1.77 1.87
N ILE A 85 10.64 1.29 2.76
CA ILE A 85 10.37 -0.13 3.02
C ILE A 85 9.05 -0.48 2.33
N PRO A 86 9.08 -1.12 1.15
CA PRO A 86 7.85 -1.58 0.54
C PRO A 86 7.32 -2.83 1.25
N VAL A 87 6.03 -2.80 1.58
CA VAL A 87 5.29 -3.87 2.24
C VAL A 87 4.18 -4.35 1.31
N GLY A 88 3.88 -5.64 1.34
CA GLY A 88 2.70 -6.23 0.68
C GLY A 88 1.87 -7.02 1.68
N SER A 89 0.89 -7.79 1.19
CA SER A 89 -0.08 -8.49 2.05
C SER A 89 0.56 -9.39 3.11
N LEU A 90 1.61 -10.16 2.79
CA LEU A 90 2.30 -10.99 3.81
C LEU A 90 2.89 -10.14 4.93
N GLY A 91 3.49 -8.99 4.57
CA GLY A 91 4.08 -8.08 5.57
C GLY A 91 3.04 -7.39 6.45
N ILE A 92 1.78 -7.25 5.99
CA ILE A 92 0.68 -6.80 6.85
C ILE A 92 0.42 -7.84 7.95
N VAL A 93 0.34 -9.13 7.59
CA VAL A 93 0.11 -10.22 8.55
C VAL A 93 1.26 -10.31 9.56
N VAL A 94 2.51 -10.29 9.08
CA VAL A 94 3.70 -10.28 9.95
C VAL A 94 3.67 -9.08 10.89
N ARG A 95 3.33 -7.88 10.39
CA ARG A 95 3.26 -6.69 11.23
C ARG A 95 2.17 -6.80 12.29
N ALA A 96 1.00 -7.31 11.94
CA ALA A 96 -0.11 -7.51 12.87
C ALA A 96 0.29 -8.44 14.03
N TYR A 97 1.03 -9.51 13.74
CA TYR A 97 1.61 -10.37 14.77
C TYR A 97 2.60 -9.61 15.66
N GLN A 98 3.58 -8.92 15.06
CA GLN A 98 4.62 -8.19 15.78
C GLN A 98 4.08 -7.10 16.72
N VAL A 99 2.91 -6.52 16.41
CA VAL A 99 2.27 -5.51 17.27
C VAL A 99 1.21 -6.10 18.21
N GLY A 100 1.02 -7.43 18.22
CA GLY A 100 0.11 -8.13 19.12
C GLY A 100 -1.38 -8.07 18.74
N GLU A 101 -1.70 -7.73 17.49
CA GLU A 101 -3.09 -7.67 17.00
C GLU A 101 -3.65 -9.06 16.66
N ILE A 102 -2.78 -10.02 16.35
CA ILE A 102 -3.12 -11.43 16.10
C ILE A 102 -2.12 -12.37 16.78
N HIS A 103 -2.55 -13.59 17.11
CA HIS A 103 -1.66 -14.61 17.68
C HIS A 103 -0.84 -15.32 16.60
N LEU A 104 0.25 -15.99 17.01
CA LEU A 104 1.17 -16.69 16.10
C LEU A 104 0.44 -17.70 15.19
N GLU A 105 -0.44 -18.53 15.76
CA GLU A 105 -1.22 -19.53 15.01
C GLU A 105 -2.13 -18.87 13.95
N ASP A 106 -2.71 -17.71 14.26
CA ASP A 106 -3.52 -16.95 13.32
C ASP A 106 -2.66 -16.34 12.21
N ALA A 107 -1.49 -15.83 12.55
CA ALA A 107 -0.55 -15.27 11.59
C ALA A 107 -0.04 -16.32 10.60
N GLU A 108 0.41 -17.48 11.09
CA GLU A 108 0.83 -18.60 10.25
C GLU A 108 -0.29 -19.05 9.30
N ARG A 109 -1.51 -19.25 9.84
CA ARG A 109 -2.68 -19.63 9.04
C ARG A 109 -2.98 -18.59 7.96
N HIS A 110 -3.01 -17.30 8.31
CA HIS A 110 -3.23 -16.24 7.33
C HIS A 110 -2.14 -16.18 6.25
N LEU A 111 -0.87 -16.41 6.60
CA LEU A 111 0.21 -16.47 5.61
C LEU A 111 0.03 -17.64 4.63
N MET A 112 -0.41 -18.81 5.12
CA MET A 112 -0.72 -19.96 4.26
C MET A 112 -1.94 -19.70 3.38
N ASP A 113 -3.01 -19.12 3.94
CA ASP A 113 -4.23 -18.79 3.20
C ASP A 113 -3.96 -17.81 2.04
N LEU A 114 -3.05 -16.85 2.24
CA LEU A 114 -2.63 -15.94 1.16
C LEU A 114 -2.01 -16.67 -0.04
N TYR A 115 -1.47 -17.86 0.16
CA TYR A 115 -0.93 -18.70 -0.92
C TYR A 115 -1.93 -19.74 -1.43
N ASP A 116 -2.61 -20.44 -0.54
CA ASP A 116 -3.42 -21.61 -0.89
C ASP A 116 -4.78 -21.23 -1.50
N ILE A 117 -5.39 -20.15 -1.03
CA ILE A 117 -6.79 -19.83 -1.36
C ILE A 117 -7.01 -18.44 -1.96
N SER A 118 -6.01 -17.55 -1.90
CA SER A 118 -6.13 -16.21 -2.46
C SER A 118 -5.81 -16.19 -3.96
N SER A 119 -6.23 -15.11 -4.64
CA SER A 119 -5.83 -14.84 -6.03
C SER A 119 -4.54 -14.01 -6.14
N LEU A 120 -3.81 -13.80 -5.04
CA LEU A 120 -2.58 -13.03 -5.04
C LEU A 120 -1.43 -13.82 -5.67
N PHE A 121 -0.55 -13.12 -6.39
CA PHE A 121 0.67 -13.70 -6.94
C PHE A 121 1.74 -13.83 -5.86
N VAL A 122 1.59 -14.85 -5.02
CA VAL A 122 2.54 -15.19 -3.95
C VAL A 122 3.18 -16.54 -4.23
N THR A 123 4.49 -16.64 -4.04
CA THR A 123 5.22 -17.91 -4.16
C THR A 123 5.35 -18.57 -2.79
N ARG A 124 5.38 -19.90 -2.75
CA ARG A 124 5.57 -20.67 -1.51
C ARG A 124 6.83 -20.24 -0.76
N ALA A 125 7.93 -19.99 -1.49
CA ALA A 125 9.19 -19.55 -0.90
C ALA A 125 9.05 -18.21 -0.14
N ILE A 126 8.23 -17.27 -0.64
CA ILE A 126 8.01 -15.98 0.07
C ILE A 126 7.15 -16.19 1.32
N VAL A 127 6.20 -17.13 1.30
CA VAL A 127 5.40 -17.49 2.48
C VAL A 127 6.27 -18.12 3.55
N GLU A 128 7.10 -19.09 3.18
CA GLU A 128 8.05 -19.76 4.09
C GLU A 128 8.96 -18.72 4.76
N LEU A 129 9.52 -17.77 3.99
CA LEU A 129 10.31 -16.66 4.53
C LEU A 129 9.51 -15.75 5.49
N ALA A 130 8.22 -15.52 5.23
CA ALA A 130 7.37 -14.72 6.10
C ALA A 130 7.06 -15.44 7.42
N VAL A 131 6.87 -16.77 7.39
CA VAL A 131 6.68 -17.59 8.59
C VAL A 131 7.95 -17.62 9.44
N GLU A 132 9.13 -17.77 8.82
CA GLU A 132 10.41 -17.69 9.53
C GLU A 132 10.58 -16.36 10.28
N GLN A 133 10.07 -15.26 9.73
CA GLN A 133 10.09 -13.94 10.40
C GLN A 133 9.18 -13.86 11.64
N LEU A 134 8.12 -14.66 11.71
CA LEU A 134 7.27 -14.69 12.90
C LEU A 134 8.07 -15.24 14.09
N HIS A 135 8.81 -16.34 13.88
CA HIS A 135 9.59 -16.98 14.95
C HIS A 135 10.84 -16.21 15.35
N SER A 136 11.42 -15.39 14.47
CA SER A 136 12.56 -14.54 14.83
C SER A 136 12.17 -13.28 15.59
N SER A 137 10.87 -12.98 15.70
CA SER A 137 10.36 -11.84 16.48
C SER A 137 10.14 -12.19 17.96
N ASP A 138 10.33 -13.45 18.36
CA ASP A 138 10.15 -13.96 19.73
C ASP A 138 11.45 -13.97 20.58
N GLU A 139 12.59 -13.52 20.03
CA GLU A 139 13.87 -13.32 20.74
C GLU A 139 14.08 -11.88 21.22
#